data_AF-A0AAP2DJM3-F1
#
_entry.id   AF-A0AAP2DJM3-F1
#
_cell.length_a   1.000
_cell.length_b   1.000
_cell.length_c   1.000
_cell.angle_alpha   90.00
_cell.angle_beta   90.00
_cell.angle_gamma   90.00
#
_symmetry.space_group_name_H-M   'P 1'
#
loop_
_entity.id
_entity.type
_entity.pdbx_description
1 polymer ?
#
loop_
_entity_poly.entity_id
_entity_poly.type
_entity_poly.pdbx_seq_one_letter_code
_entity_poly.pdbx_strand_id
1 'polypeptide(L)'
;MVAILLLTGTVAYLASEGISVRLLEASLREEMLKTEVMLSEKLQLEKEIARQAAALSTLRVANGALQYKAARAVGEVKDRDAQITAMRREYAGATRLRQQHQALQAGYEAQATDLADTRRSVKRMQSAQDDLEQTVALLLQQNKNLTGELHAWRLSAVKDVRVEPYRKNERLTLSARKTRKLVVHVDVASRVKDLHFRITDPAGQVLSAADGDMSTTVVDDGIPPKYVASTRQAILKEYPYKRVAMIFIPSERLEAGIYQIDILSDTESIGSLQVKFR
;
A
#
# COMPACT_ATOMS: atom_id res chain seq x y z
N MET A 1 117.64 -46.85 118.26
CA MET A 1 116.47 -46.09 117.76
C MET A 1 116.70 -45.68 116.30
N VAL A 2 116.68 -46.64 115.36
CA VAL A 2 116.78 -46.39 113.90
C VAL A 2 115.76 -47.26 113.14
N ALA A 3 115.30 -48.38 113.72
CA ALA A 3 114.32 -49.29 113.12
C ALA A 3 112.86 -48.77 113.09
N ILE A 4 112.49 -47.79 113.93
CA ILE A 4 111.09 -47.28 113.99
C ILE A 4 110.82 -46.22 112.89
N LEU A 5 111.86 -45.55 112.39
CA LEU A 5 111.74 -44.53 111.33
C LEU A 5 111.66 -45.13 109.90
N LEU A 6 112.16 -46.35 109.71
CA LEU A 6 112.04 -47.06 108.42
C LEU A 6 110.65 -47.67 108.21
N LEU A 7 109.96 -48.07 109.29
CA LEU A 7 108.62 -48.66 109.22
C LEU A 7 107.50 -47.64 108.97
N THR A 8 107.69 -46.38 109.38
CA THR A 8 106.73 -45.29 109.07
C THR A 8 106.90 -44.76 107.64
N GLY A 9 108.11 -44.84 107.07
CA GLY A 9 108.38 -44.44 105.68
C GLY A 9 107.77 -45.39 104.63
N THR A 10 107.78 -46.70 104.88
CA THR A 10 107.21 -47.70 103.94
C THR A 10 105.69 -47.66 103.87
N VAL A 11 105.00 -47.31 104.96
CA VAL A 11 103.54 -47.17 104.99
C VAL A 11 103.08 -45.92 104.24
N ALA A 12 103.86 -44.83 104.28
CA ALA A 12 103.55 -43.61 103.53
C ALA A 12 103.73 -43.78 102.01
N TYR A 13 104.73 -44.53 101.56
CA TYR A 13 104.99 -44.78 100.14
C TYR A 13 103.92 -45.70 99.50
N LEU A 14 103.48 -46.75 100.21
CA LEU A 14 102.38 -47.62 99.78
C LEU A 14 101.01 -46.89 99.80
N ALA A 15 100.82 -45.92 100.70
CA ALA A 15 99.64 -45.06 100.68
C ALA A 15 99.65 -44.08 99.50
N SER A 16 100.81 -43.53 99.10
CA SER A 16 100.89 -42.62 97.95
C SER A 16 100.72 -43.32 96.60
N GLU A 17 101.26 -44.53 96.40
CA GLU A 17 101.01 -45.32 95.18
C GLU A 17 99.56 -45.83 95.12
N GLY A 18 98.98 -46.20 96.26
CA GLY A 18 97.55 -46.57 96.34
C GLY A 18 96.59 -45.40 96.07
N ILE A 19 96.97 -44.17 96.42
CA ILE A 19 96.21 -42.96 96.08
C ILE A 19 96.33 -42.64 94.60
N SER A 20 97.52 -42.76 93.99
CA SER A 20 97.70 -42.55 92.54
C SER A 20 96.96 -43.57 91.68
N VAL A 21 96.93 -44.85 92.08
CA VAL A 21 96.15 -45.90 91.38
C VAL A 21 94.65 -45.67 91.52
N ARG A 22 94.17 -45.28 92.71
CA ARG A 22 92.74 -44.94 92.91
C ARG A 22 92.32 -43.68 92.17
N LEU A 23 93.19 -42.68 92.05
CA LEU A 23 92.93 -41.46 91.28
C LEU A 23 92.88 -41.76 89.77
N LEU A 24 93.77 -42.64 89.29
CA LEU A 24 93.78 -43.09 87.91
C LEU A 24 92.54 -43.94 87.57
N GLU A 25 92.16 -44.87 88.45
CA GLU A 25 90.92 -45.65 88.33
C GLU A 25 89.67 -44.77 88.38
N ALA A 26 89.66 -43.73 89.22
CA ALA A 26 88.57 -42.75 89.26
C ALA A 26 88.50 -41.93 87.97
N SER A 27 89.64 -41.47 87.45
CA SER A 27 89.70 -40.73 86.17
C SER A 27 89.34 -41.59 84.97
N LEU A 28 89.71 -42.87 84.97
CA LEU A 28 89.36 -43.83 83.93
C LEU A 28 87.86 -44.15 83.97
N ARG A 29 87.27 -44.30 85.16
CA ARG A 29 85.82 -44.46 85.32
C ARG A 29 85.06 -43.20 84.89
N GLU A 30 85.58 -42.02 85.18
CA GLU A 30 84.97 -40.75 84.73
C GLU A 30 85.04 -40.60 83.20
N GLU A 31 86.19 -40.93 82.58
CA GLU A 31 86.35 -41.02 81.13
C GLU A 31 85.41 -42.06 80.53
N MET A 32 85.30 -43.26 81.11
CA MET A 32 84.38 -44.29 80.66
C MET A 32 82.92 -43.83 80.75
N LEU A 33 82.53 -43.18 81.85
CA LEU A 33 81.18 -42.66 82.04
C LEU A 33 80.87 -41.51 81.06
N LYS A 34 81.86 -40.65 80.76
CA LYS A 34 81.77 -39.66 79.67
C LYS A 34 81.61 -40.33 78.31
N THR A 35 82.37 -41.40 78.02
CA THR A 35 82.22 -42.13 76.75
C THR A 35 80.88 -42.86 76.65
N GLU A 36 80.35 -43.40 77.74
CA GLU A 36 79.02 -44.03 77.79
C GLU A 36 77.90 -43.00 77.61
N VAL A 37 78.01 -41.83 78.25
CA VAL A 37 77.08 -40.71 78.06
C VAL A 37 77.14 -40.21 76.63
N MET A 38 78.34 -39.97 76.08
CA MET A 38 78.52 -39.57 74.68
C MET A 38 78.00 -40.62 73.71
N LEU A 39 78.14 -41.92 74.02
CA LEU A 39 77.59 -42.99 73.20
C LEU A 39 76.06 -43.02 73.27
N SER A 40 75.47 -42.80 74.44
CA SER A 40 74.02 -42.70 74.63
C SER A 40 73.44 -41.48 73.90
N GLU A 41 74.08 -40.32 74.03
CA GLU A 41 73.72 -39.10 73.30
C GLU A 41 73.85 -39.29 71.80
N LYS A 42 74.95 -39.90 71.33
CA LYS A 42 75.14 -40.25 69.91
C LYS A 42 74.02 -41.19 69.43
N LEU A 43 73.69 -42.22 70.19
CA LEU A 43 72.65 -43.18 69.84
C LEU A 43 71.25 -42.55 69.85
N GLN A 44 71.00 -41.60 70.76
CA GLN A 44 69.78 -40.81 70.78
C GLN A 44 69.68 -39.87 69.57
N LEU A 45 70.77 -39.16 69.24
CA LEU A 45 70.86 -38.33 68.04
C LEU A 45 70.70 -39.16 66.76
N GLU A 46 71.30 -40.35 66.69
CA GLU A 46 71.12 -41.27 65.56
C GLU A 46 69.65 -41.71 65.42
N LYS A 47 68.97 -42.01 66.54
CA LYS A 47 67.53 -42.31 66.55
C LYS A 47 66.69 -41.12 66.10
N GLU A 48 67.01 -39.91 66.55
CA GLU A 48 66.31 -38.68 66.15
C GLU A 48 66.54 -38.37 64.67
N ILE A 49 67.77 -38.50 64.16
CA ILE A 49 68.11 -38.36 62.74
C ILE A 49 67.34 -39.40 61.92
N ALA A 50 67.30 -40.66 62.33
CA ALA A 50 66.53 -41.69 61.64
C ALA A 50 65.03 -41.38 61.61
N ARG A 51 64.46 -40.89 62.73
CA ARG A 51 63.06 -40.48 62.82
C ARG A 51 62.76 -39.27 61.95
N GLN A 52 63.62 -38.26 61.95
CA GLN A 52 63.48 -37.07 61.11
C GLN A 52 63.63 -37.43 59.62
N ALA A 53 64.56 -38.31 59.26
CA ALA A 53 64.71 -38.81 57.90
C ALA A 53 63.46 -39.56 57.42
N ALA A 54 62.86 -40.41 58.28
CA ALA A 54 61.60 -41.07 57.99
C ALA A 54 60.44 -40.07 57.79
N ALA A 55 60.35 -39.04 58.64
CA ALA A 55 59.34 -37.99 58.52
C ALA A 55 59.54 -37.13 57.26
N LEU A 56 60.78 -36.82 56.87
CA LEU A 56 61.08 -36.12 55.62
C LEU A 56 60.69 -36.96 54.41
N SER A 57 60.92 -38.28 54.45
CA SER A 57 60.50 -39.20 53.38
C SER A 57 58.97 -39.22 53.23
N THR A 58 58.22 -39.35 54.33
CA THR A 58 56.75 -39.34 54.28
C THR A 58 56.19 -37.99 53.81
N LEU A 59 56.77 -36.87 54.26
CA LEU A 59 56.42 -35.53 53.78
C LEU A 59 56.71 -35.38 52.28
N ARG A 60 57.82 -35.93 51.79
CA ARG A 60 58.16 -35.90 50.36
C ARG A 60 57.17 -36.69 49.52
N VAL A 61 56.76 -37.88 49.97
CA VAL A 61 55.73 -38.69 49.31
C VAL A 61 54.38 -37.97 49.33
N ALA A 62 53.99 -37.41 50.48
CA ALA A 62 52.74 -36.65 50.63
C ALA A 62 52.73 -35.40 49.73
N ASN A 63 53.84 -34.68 49.65
CA ASN A 63 53.99 -33.52 48.77
C ASN A 63 53.87 -33.93 47.29
N GLY A 64 54.51 -35.05 46.88
CA GLY A 64 54.33 -35.60 45.53
C GLY A 64 52.87 -35.97 45.22
N ALA A 65 52.17 -36.59 46.16
CA ALA A 65 50.74 -36.90 46.01
C ALA A 65 49.86 -35.64 45.94
N LEU A 66 50.18 -34.60 46.71
CA LEU A 66 49.49 -33.31 46.65
C LEU A 66 49.76 -32.57 45.34
N GLN A 67 50.99 -32.59 44.82
CA GLN A 67 51.33 -32.02 43.52
C GLN A 67 50.57 -32.71 42.39
N TYR A 68 50.46 -34.04 42.42
CA TYR A 68 49.66 -34.78 41.45
C TYR A 68 48.16 -34.41 41.52
N LYS A 69 47.59 -34.34 42.73
CA LYS A 69 46.20 -33.90 42.92
C LYS A 69 45.98 -32.48 42.45
N ALA A 70 46.91 -31.56 42.72
CA ALA A 70 46.84 -30.17 42.26
C ALA A 70 46.89 -30.08 40.73
N ALA A 71 47.82 -30.82 40.09
CA ALA A 71 47.91 -30.86 38.63
C ALA A 71 46.62 -31.40 37.99
N ARG A 72 46.04 -32.46 38.57
CA ARG A 72 44.75 -33.00 38.10
C ARG A 72 43.60 -32.01 38.28
N ALA A 73 43.50 -31.35 39.44
CA ALA A 73 42.47 -30.35 39.69
C ALA A 73 42.59 -29.16 38.72
N VAL A 74 43.81 -28.71 38.42
CA VAL A 74 44.06 -27.67 37.41
C VAL A 74 43.61 -28.12 36.02
N GLY A 75 43.88 -29.37 35.65
CA GLY A 75 43.38 -29.96 34.40
C GLY A 75 41.85 -29.96 34.33
N GLU A 76 41.19 -30.45 35.37
CA GLU A 76 39.73 -30.49 35.46
C GLU A 76 39.10 -29.09 35.40
N VAL A 77 39.69 -28.09 36.06
CA VAL A 77 39.24 -26.68 35.97
C VAL A 77 39.36 -26.17 34.54
N LYS A 78 40.48 -26.43 33.87
CA LYS A 78 40.70 -26.00 32.48
C LYS A 78 39.69 -26.63 31.51
N ASP A 79 39.38 -27.91 31.69
CA ASP A 79 38.38 -28.61 30.87
C ASP A 79 36.97 -28.04 31.11
N ARG A 80 36.64 -27.73 32.36
CA ARG A 80 35.36 -27.10 32.72
C ARG A 80 35.25 -25.67 32.15
N ASP A 81 36.32 -24.89 32.21
CA ASP A 81 36.35 -23.54 31.61
C ASP A 81 36.16 -23.59 30.08
N ALA A 82 36.76 -24.59 29.42
CA ALA A 82 36.56 -24.82 28.00
C ALA A 82 35.09 -25.16 27.68
N GLN A 83 34.46 -26.05 28.47
CA GLN A 83 33.04 -26.38 28.34
C GLN A 83 32.13 -25.16 28.57
N ILE A 84 32.39 -24.37 29.61
CA ILE A 84 31.61 -23.14 29.90
C ILE A 84 31.73 -22.16 28.73
N THR A 85 32.93 -22.01 28.18
CA THR A 85 33.16 -21.11 27.03
C THR A 85 32.40 -21.61 25.79
N ALA A 86 32.37 -22.91 25.52
CA ALA A 86 31.61 -23.50 24.43
C ALA A 86 30.09 -23.26 24.61
N MET A 87 29.55 -23.58 25.80
CA MET A 87 28.14 -23.36 26.12
C MET A 87 27.73 -21.88 26.01
N ARG A 88 28.60 -20.94 26.42
CA ARG A 88 28.35 -19.50 26.25
C ARG A 88 28.23 -19.11 24.77
N ARG A 89 29.05 -19.68 23.89
CA ARG A 89 28.99 -19.42 22.44
C ARG A 89 27.69 -19.98 21.84
N GLU A 90 27.30 -21.19 22.23
CA GLU A 90 26.04 -21.80 21.79
C GLU A 90 24.83 -20.99 22.25
N TYR A 91 24.80 -20.55 23.51
CA TYR A 91 23.73 -19.72 24.04
C TYR A 91 23.63 -18.37 23.32
N ALA A 92 24.77 -17.74 23.00
CA ALA A 92 24.79 -16.52 22.20
C ALA A 92 24.23 -16.75 20.79
N GLY A 93 24.57 -17.89 20.16
CA GLY A 93 24.01 -18.31 18.88
C GLY A 93 22.50 -18.53 18.92
N ALA A 94 22.01 -19.28 19.92
CA ALA A 94 20.59 -19.52 20.13
C ALA A 94 19.80 -18.23 20.38
N THR A 95 20.38 -17.29 21.13
CA THR A 95 19.77 -15.97 21.38
C THR A 95 19.62 -15.17 20.09
N ARG A 96 20.66 -15.14 19.25
CA ARG A 96 20.59 -14.49 17.92
C ARG A 96 19.55 -15.14 17.03
N LEU A 97 19.46 -16.47 17.02
CA LEU A 97 18.47 -17.20 16.24
C LEU A 97 17.04 -16.88 16.70
N ARG A 98 16.80 -16.79 18.01
CA ARG A 98 15.51 -16.34 18.56
C ARG A 98 15.16 -14.92 18.13
N GLN A 99 16.11 -13.99 18.17
CA GLN A 99 15.91 -12.62 17.69
C GLN A 99 15.57 -12.59 16.19
N GLN A 100 16.27 -13.37 15.36
CA GLN A 100 15.97 -13.50 13.94
C GLN A 100 14.57 -14.08 13.70
N HIS A 101 14.16 -15.10 14.45
CA HIS A 101 12.83 -15.68 14.35
C HIS A 101 11.74 -14.67 14.73
N GLN A 102 11.93 -13.91 15.81
CA GLN A 102 10.99 -12.86 16.22
C GLN A 102 10.88 -11.74 15.18
N ALA A 103 12.02 -11.29 14.63
CA ALA A 103 12.04 -10.28 13.58
C ALA A 103 11.34 -10.79 12.30
N LEU A 104 11.56 -12.06 11.94
CA LEU A 104 10.91 -12.68 10.79
C LEU A 104 9.40 -12.79 11.00
N GLN A 105 8.95 -13.20 12.18
CA GLN A 105 7.53 -13.28 12.52
C GLN A 105 6.85 -11.90 12.47
N ALA A 106 7.48 -10.87 13.05
CA ALA A 106 6.97 -9.50 12.95
C ALA A 106 6.91 -9.01 11.50
N GLY A 107 7.89 -9.39 10.67
CA GLY A 107 7.89 -9.12 9.23
C GLY A 107 6.72 -9.80 8.50
N TYR A 108 6.41 -11.05 8.82
CA TYR A 108 5.26 -11.76 8.25
C TYR A 108 3.93 -11.11 8.66
N GLU A 109 3.79 -10.70 9.92
CA GLU A 109 2.58 -10.02 10.40
C GLU A 109 2.39 -8.66 9.69
N ALA A 110 3.47 -7.88 9.53
CA ALA A 110 3.43 -6.62 8.78
C ALA A 110 3.08 -6.83 7.29
N GLN A 111 3.66 -7.86 6.64
CA GLN A 111 3.30 -8.18 5.26
C GLN A 111 1.84 -8.64 5.12
N ALA A 112 1.32 -9.38 6.10
CA ALA A 112 -0.08 -9.79 6.11
C ALA A 112 -1.03 -8.60 6.23
N THR A 113 -0.69 -7.60 7.06
CA THR A 113 -1.46 -6.36 7.16
C THR A 113 -1.41 -5.55 5.86
N ASP A 114 -0.22 -5.39 5.27
CA ASP A 114 -0.06 -4.66 4.00
C ASP A 114 -0.84 -5.31 2.86
N LEU A 115 -0.84 -6.64 2.79
CA LEU A 115 -1.64 -7.39 1.81
C LEU A 115 -3.15 -7.21 2.03
N ALA A 116 -3.61 -7.19 3.28
CA ALA A 116 -5.02 -6.96 3.60
C ALA A 116 -5.46 -5.55 3.20
N ASP A 117 -4.64 -4.54 3.48
CA ASP A 117 -4.93 -3.15 3.13
C ASP A 117 -4.85 -2.90 1.63
N THR A 118 -3.87 -3.50 0.95
CA THR A 118 -3.79 -3.46 -0.53
C THR A 118 -5.03 -4.09 -1.15
N ARG A 119 -5.47 -5.25 -0.67
CA ARG A 119 -6.71 -5.89 -1.16
C ARG A 119 -7.95 -5.01 -0.94
N ARG A 120 -8.04 -4.32 0.20
CA ARG A 120 -9.12 -3.35 0.47
C ARG A 120 -9.05 -2.17 -0.51
N SER A 121 -7.86 -1.65 -0.77
CA SER A 121 -7.65 -0.57 -1.74
C SER A 121 -8.08 -0.97 -3.15
N VAL A 122 -7.65 -2.14 -3.62
CA VAL A 122 -8.03 -2.68 -4.94
C VAL A 122 -9.55 -2.81 -5.05
N LYS A 123 -10.23 -3.35 -4.04
CA LYS A 123 -11.70 -3.44 -4.05
C LYS A 123 -12.39 -2.08 -4.12
N ARG A 124 -11.87 -1.07 -3.41
CA ARG A 124 -12.40 0.31 -3.48
C ARG A 124 -12.21 0.90 -4.87
N MET A 125 -11.04 0.70 -5.48
CA MET A 125 -10.77 1.18 -6.84
C MET A 125 -11.67 0.51 -7.87
N GLN A 126 -11.92 -0.80 -7.74
CA GLN A 126 -12.85 -1.52 -8.61
C GLN A 126 -14.28 -0.97 -8.49
N SER A 127 -14.78 -0.78 -7.28
CA SER A 127 -16.11 -0.18 -7.07
C SER A 127 -16.20 1.23 -7.68
N ALA A 128 -15.17 2.07 -7.50
CA ALA A 128 -15.15 3.40 -8.07
C ALA A 128 -15.09 3.37 -9.61
N GLN A 129 -14.41 2.39 -10.20
CA GLN A 129 -14.40 2.18 -11.64
C GLN A 129 -15.80 1.80 -12.14
N ASP A 130 -16.48 0.86 -11.48
CA ASP A 130 -17.84 0.45 -11.84
C ASP A 130 -18.82 1.64 -11.78
N ASP A 131 -18.74 2.47 -10.74
CA ASP A 131 -19.56 3.69 -10.59
C ASP A 131 -19.28 4.71 -11.71
N LEU A 132 -18.01 4.88 -12.09
CA LEU A 132 -17.62 5.77 -13.19
C LEU A 132 -18.11 5.24 -14.54
N GLU A 133 -18.01 3.95 -14.80
CA GLU A 133 -18.50 3.33 -16.04
C GLU A 133 -20.02 3.49 -16.17
N GLN A 134 -20.77 3.30 -15.08
CA GLN A 134 -22.22 3.56 -15.05
C GLN A 134 -22.54 5.03 -15.32
N THR A 135 -21.80 5.95 -14.70
CA THR A 135 -21.98 7.39 -14.90
C THR A 135 -21.70 7.79 -16.35
N VAL A 136 -20.63 7.25 -16.95
CA VAL A 136 -20.29 7.49 -18.37
C VAL A 136 -21.40 6.95 -19.28
N ALA A 137 -21.92 5.74 -19.02
CA ALA A 137 -23.01 5.17 -19.79
C ALA A 137 -24.28 6.04 -19.71
N LEU A 138 -24.65 6.51 -18.51
CA LEU A 138 -25.78 7.42 -18.31
C LEU A 138 -25.59 8.73 -19.08
N LEU A 139 -24.43 9.37 -18.97
CA LEU A 139 -24.13 10.63 -19.65
C LEU A 139 -24.14 10.47 -21.17
N LEU A 140 -23.62 9.36 -21.70
CA LEU A 140 -23.69 9.06 -23.13
C LEU A 140 -25.13 8.88 -23.61
N GLN A 141 -25.99 8.23 -22.82
CA GLN A 141 -27.40 8.08 -23.14
C GLN A 141 -28.13 9.44 -23.11
N GLN A 142 -27.90 10.25 -22.08
CA GLN A 142 -28.47 11.60 -21.99
C GLN A 142 -28.01 12.48 -23.15
N ASN A 143 -26.73 12.42 -23.52
CA ASN A 143 -26.20 13.18 -24.64
C ASN A 143 -26.83 12.76 -25.97
N LYS A 144 -27.03 11.45 -26.19
CA LYS A 144 -27.75 10.93 -27.37
C LYS A 144 -29.19 11.45 -27.40
N ASN A 145 -29.90 11.39 -26.27
CA ASN A 145 -31.29 11.86 -26.19
C ASN A 145 -31.38 13.36 -26.48
N LEU A 146 -30.57 14.19 -25.81
CA LEU A 146 -30.53 15.64 -26.03
C LEU A 146 -30.13 16.01 -27.45
N THR A 147 -29.18 15.28 -28.04
CA THR A 147 -28.79 15.49 -29.44
C THR A 147 -29.94 15.15 -30.39
N GLY A 148 -30.68 14.08 -30.11
CA GLY A 148 -31.89 13.71 -30.85
C GLY A 148 -32.99 14.76 -30.73
N GLU A 149 -33.29 15.22 -29.52
CA GLU A 149 -34.27 16.27 -29.25
C GLU A 149 -33.88 17.58 -29.94
N LEU A 150 -32.62 18.01 -29.85
CA LEU A 150 -32.14 19.19 -30.55
C LEU A 150 -32.24 19.06 -32.06
N HIS A 151 -32.03 17.86 -32.61
CA HIS A 151 -32.23 17.61 -34.03
C HIS A 151 -33.70 17.72 -34.41
N ALA A 152 -34.62 17.17 -33.62
CA ALA A 152 -36.06 17.28 -33.84
C ALA A 152 -36.52 18.75 -33.80
N TRP A 153 -36.16 19.49 -32.74
CA TRP A 153 -36.47 20.92 -32.59
C TRP A 153 -35.96 21.77 -33.75
N ARG A 154 -34.76 21.47 -34.28
CA ARG A 154 -34.19 22.21 -35.42
C ARG A 154 -34.93 21.94 -36.73
N LEU A 155 -35.54 20.77 -36.89
CA LEU A 155 -36.36 20.46 -38.06
C LEU A 155 -37.73 21.15 -37.98
N SER A 156 -38.32 21.25 -36.79
CA SER A 156 -39.64 21.85 -36.55
C SER A 156 -39.68 23.39 -36.54
N ALA A 157 -38.61 24.08 -36.94
CA ALA A 157 -38.57 25.54 -36.93
C ALA A 157 -38.93 26.12 -38.31
N VAL A 158 -40.23 26.24 -38.57
CA VAL A 158 -40.78 27.11 -39.64
C VAL A 158 -40.36 28.56 -39.36
N LYS A 159 -39.75 29.22 -40.35
CA LYS A 159 -39.33 30.62 -40.29
C LYS A 159 -40.00 31.44 -41.39
N ASP A 160 -40.05 32.76 -41.18
CA ASP A 160 -40.45 33.76 -42.19
C ASP A 160 -41.74 33.41 -42.94
N VAL A 161 -42.82 33.25 -42.18
CA VAL A 161 -44.15 32.94 -42.71
C VAL A 161 -44.79 34.18 -43.33
N ARG A 162 -45.22 34.07 -44.59
CA ARG A 162 -46.00 35.11 -45.28
C ARG A 162 -47.26 34.52 -45.90
N VAL A 163 -48.40 35.16 -45.67
CA VAL A 163 -49.68 34.75 -46.26
C VAL A 163 -50.18 35.82 -47.22
N GLU A 164 -50.43 35.42 -48.47
CA GLU A 164 -50.83 36.30 -49.57
C GLU A 164 -52.15 35.80 -50.18
N PRO A 165 -53.29 36.37 -49.80
CA PRO A 165 -54.57 36.06 -50.39
C PRO A 165 -54.82 36.92 -51.62
N TYR A 166 -55.10 36.30 -52.75
CA TYR A 166 -55.30 36.96 -54.04
C TYR A 166 -56.76 36.86 -54.50
N ARG A 167 -57.27 37.96 -55.05
CA ARG A 167 -58.49 37.99 -55.87
C ARG A 167 -58.13 37.88 -57.36
N LYS A 168 -59.14 37.97 -58.23
CA LYS A 168 -58.95 38.04 -59.69
C LYS A 168 -57.88 39.06 -60.09
N ASN A 169 -57.07 38.72 -61.10
CA ASN A 169 -55.91 39.49 -61.59
C ASN A 169 -54.79 39.65 -60.55
N GLU A 170 -54.59 38.67 -59.66
CA GLU A 170 -53.46 38.61 -58.72
C GLU A 170 -53.35 39.84 -57.79
N ARG A 171 -54.48 40.49 -57.49
CA ARG A 171 -54.51 41.61 -56.53
C ARG A 171 -54.70 41.06 -55.13
N LEU A 172 -53.94 41.55 -54.16
CA LEU A 172 -54.10 41.16 -52.76
C LEU A 172 -55.49 41.54 -52.23
N THR A 173 -56.06 40.69 -51.37
CA THR A 173 -57.33 40.96 -50.70
C THR A 173 -57.33 40.39 -49.29
N LEU A 174 -58.02 41.05 -48.36
CA LEU A 174 -58.24 40.56 -47.00
C LEU A 174 -59.64 39.97 -46.82
N SER A 175 -60.47 39.98 -47.88
CA SER A 175 -61.86 39.54 -47.81
C SER A 175 -61.99 38.09 -48.24
N ALA A 176 -62.54 37.23 -47.35
CA ALA A 176 -62.68 35.80 -47.59
C ALA A 176 -63.42 35.51 -48.91
N ARG A 177 -64.58 36.15 -49.08
CA ARG A 177 -65.46 35.96 -50.25
C ARG A 177 -64.84 36.41 -51.57
N LYS A 178 -63.77 37.21 -51.53
CA LYS A 178 -63.06 37.71 -52.71
C LYS A 178 -61.77 36.94 -52.99
N THR A 179 -61.29 36.15 -52.03
CA THR A 179 -60.11 35.30 -52.19
C THR A 179 -60.40 34.19 -53.19
N ARG A 180 -59.55 34.08 -54.20
CA ARG A 180 -59.58 33.06 -55.26
C ARG A 180 -58.34 32.18 -55.26
N LYS A 181 -57.27 32.62 -54.62
CA LYS A 181 -56.03 31.89 -54.45
C LYS A 181 -55.39 32.34 -53.13
N LEU A 182 -55.01 31.40 -52.29
CA LEU A 182 -54.27 31.63 -51.07
C LEU A 182 -52.86 31.08 -51.26
N VAL A 183 -51.85 31.90 -51.05
CA VAL A 183 -50.45 31.48 -51.10
C VAL A 183 -49.82 31.69 -49.74
N VAL A 184 -49.21 30.65 -49.20
CA VAL A 184 -48.48 30.67 -47.94
C VAL A 184 -47.01 30.38 -48.25
N HIS A 185 -46.15 31.37 -48.03
CA HIS A 185 -44.72 31.23 -48.16
C HIS A 185 -44.11 30.95 -46.80
N VAL A 186 -43.22 29.96 -46.76
CA VAL A 186 -42.56 29.54 -45.52
C VAL A 186 -41.12 29.17 -45.82
N ASP A 187 -40.21 29.61 -44.94
CA ASP A 187 -38.82 29.18 -44.96
C ASP A 187 -38.65 27.96 -44.05
N VAL A 188 -38.31 26.84 -44.68
CA VAL A 188 -38.14 25.53 -44.03
C VAL A 188 -36.71 25.04 -44.22
N ALA A 189 -36.19 24.25 -43.29
CA ALA A 189 -34.85 23.69 -43.45
C ALA A 189 -34.79 22.82 -44.73
N SER A 190 -33.72 22.95 -45.53
CA SER A 190 -33.63 22.29 -46.86
C SER A 190 -33.75 20.76 -46.82
N ARG A 191 -33.47 20.15 -45.66
CA ARG A 191 -33.55 18.70 -45.44
C ARG A 191 -34.97 18.17 -45.30
N VAL A 192 -35.93 19.05 -45.00
CA VAL A 192 -37.36 18.72 -44.89
C VAL A 192 -37.89 18.35 -46.28
N LYS A 193 -38.45 17.14 -46.40
CA LYS A 193 -39.01 16.58 -47.64
C LYS A 193 -40.52 16.44 -47.50
N ASP A 194 -41.20 16.30 -48.64
CA ASP A 194 -42.61 15.89 -48.69
C ASP A 194 -43.54 16.80 -47.86
N LEU A 195 -43.34 18.11 -48.06
CA LEU A 195 -44.13 19.16 -47.45
C LEU A 195 -45.53 19.20 -48.02
N HIS A 196 -46.49 19.12 -47.13
CA HIS A 196 -47.90 19.32 -47.42
C HIS A 196 -48.51 20.20 -46.34
N PHE A 197 -49.71 20.70 -46.60
CA PHE A 197 -50.40 21.56 -45.67
C PHE A 197 -51.86 21.14 -45.55
N ARG A 198 -52.41 21.43 -44.39
CA ARG A 198 -53.81 21.18 -44.06
C ARG A 198 -54.43 22.51 -43.68
N ILE A 199 -55.58 22.82 -44.27
CA ILE A 199 -56.35 24.01 -43.91
C ILE A 199 -57.58 23.55 -43.15
N THR A 200 -57.78 24.13 -41.98
CA THR A 200 -58.99 23.97 -41.17
C THR A 200 -59.78 25.27 -41.26
N ASP A 201 -61.05 25.17 -41.60
CA ASP A 201 -61.96 26.30 -41.74
C ASP A 201 -62.42 26.87 -40.38
N PRO A 202 -63.18 27.97 -40.36
CA PRO A 202 -63.68 28.57 -39.12
C PRO A 202 -64.67 27.69 -38.34
N ALA A 203 -65.27 26.69 -38.99
CA ALA A 203 -66.18 25.73 -38.36
C ALA A 203 -65.41 24.52 -37.77
N GLY A 204 -64.10 24.42 -38.01
CA GLY A 204 -63.26 23.32 -37.56
C GLY A 204 -63.17 22.14 -38.54
N GLN A 205 -63.72 22.29 -39.75
CA GLN A 205 -63.66 21.27 -40.79
C GLN A 205 -62.35 21.38 -41.58
N VAL A 206 -61.71 20.23 -41.81
CA VAL A 206 -60.50 20.14 -42.64
C VAL A 206 -60.88 20.18 -44.12
N LEU A 207 -60.34 21.15 -44.84
CA LEU A 207 -60.51 21.28 -46.28
C LEU A 207 -59.76 20.15 -47.00
N SER A 208 -60.43 19.57 -47.99
CA SER A 208 -59.98 18.42 -48.78
C SER A 208 -59.86 18.78 -50.26
N ALA A 209 -59.50 17.80 -51.09
CA ALA A 209 -59.46 17.97 -52.55
C ALA A 209 -60.83 18.31 -53.19
N ALA A 210 -61.95 18.08 -52.48
CA ALA A 210 -63.28 18.50 -52.93
C ALA A 210 -63.48 20.02 -52.80
N ASP A 211 -62.81 20.63 -51.83
CA ASP A 211 -62.98 22.04 -51.45
C ASP A 211 -62.04 22.98 -52.22
N GLY A 212 -61.13 22.41 -53.01
CA GLY A 212 -60.21 23.16 -53.85
C GLY A 212 -58.96 22.37 -54.23
N ASP A 213 -58.11 23.00 -55.04
CA ASP A 213 -56.82 22.45 -55.43
C ASP A 213 -55.73 22.91 -54.46
N MET A 214 -54.86 21.99 -54.06
CA MET A 214 -53.76 22.20 -53.12
C MET A 214 -52.45 21.76 -53.76
N SER A 215 -51.47 22.67 -53.80
CA SER A 215 -50.15 22.36 -54.36
C SER A 215 -49.03 23.00 -53.54
N THR A 216 -47.86 22.35 -53.55
CA THR A 216 -46.65 22.84 -52.87
C THR A 216 -45.56 22.99 -53.92
N THR A 217 -44.94 24.17 -53.97
CA THR A 217 -43.83 24.47 -54.89
C THR A 217 -42.66 25.08 -54.13
N VAL A 218 -41.44 24.61 -54.40
CA VAL A 218 -40.24 25.28 -53.90
C VAL A 218 -40.05 26.56 -54.72
N VAL A 219 -39.98 27.71 -54.04
CA VAL A 219 -39.75 29.00 -54.69
C VAL A 219 -38.24 29.20 -54.78
N ASP A 220 -37.74 29.26 -56.01
CA ASP A 220 -36.38 29.73 -56.26
C ASP A 220 -36.42 31.26 -56.25
N ASP A 221 -36.18 31.86 -55.08
CA ASP A 221 -36.20 33.32 -54.90
C ASP A 221 -35.03 34.02 -55.63
N GLY A 222 -34.15 33.29 -56.33
CA GLY A 222 -32.95 33.85 -56.96
C GLY A 222 -31.95 34.45 -55.95
N ILE A 223 -32.18 34.22 -54.65
CA ILE A 223 -31.26 34.60 -53.58
C ILE A 223 -30.16 33.53 -53.56
N PRO A 224 -28.91 33.86 -53.95
CA PRO A 224 -27.84 32.89 -53.90
C PRO A 224 -27.69 32.40 -52.45
N PRO A 225 -27.48 31.09 -52.23
CA PRO A 225 -27.22 30.58 -50.88
C PRO A 225 -26.09 31.40 -50.27
N LYS A 226 -26.30 31.94 -49.06
CA LYS A 226 -25.28 32.67 -48.31
C LYS A 226 -24.11 31.72 -48.03
N TYR A 227 -23.13 31.70 -48.92
CA TYR A 227 -21.87 31.00 -48.72
C TYR A 227 -21.06 31.76 -47.66
N VAL A 228 -21.08 31.28 -46.43
CA VAL A 228 -20.17 31.77 -45.37
C VAL A 228 -18.88 30.96 -45.41
N ALA A 229 -17.78 31.62 -45.77
CA ALA A 229 -16.44 31.05 -45.70
C ALA A 229 -16.05 30.87 -44.21
N SER A 230 -15.92 29.63 -43.75
CA SER A 230 -15.62 29.33 -42.34
C SER A 230 -14.15 29.61 -42.01
N THR A 231 -13.90 30.60 -41.15
CA THR A 231 -12.70 30.62 -40.31
C THR A 231 -13.01 29.87 -39.01
N ARG A 232 -12.21 28.84 -38.74
CA ARG A 232 -12.14 27.98 -37.53
C ARG A 232 -12.99 28.42 -36.31
N GLN A 233 -14.30 28.17 -36.35
CA GLN A 233 -15.20 28.03 -35.18
C GLN A 233 -16.54 27.47 -35.68
N ALA A 234 -16.56 26.17 -35.94
CA ALA A 234 -17.71 25.46 -36.47
C ALA A 234 -18.70 25.09 -35.34
N ILE A 235 -19.61 25.99 -34.98
CA ILE A 235 -20.81 25.61 -34.17
C ILE A 235 -22.13 26.13 -34.75
N LEU A 236 -22.14 27.06 -35.69
CA LEU A 236 -23.39 27.51 -36.33
C LEU A 236 -23.29 27.34 -37.84
N LYS A 237 -23.34 26.09 -38.31
CA LYS A 237 -23.84 25.83 -39.66
C LYS A 237 -25.31 26.25 -39.66
N GLU A 238 -25.60 27.48 -40.05
CA GLU A 238 -26.95 27.84 -40.48
C GLU A 238 -27.33 26.84 -41.57
N TYR A 239 -28.31 25.97 -41.27
CA TYR A 239 -28.82 25.05 -42.26
C TYR A 239 -29.41 25.89 -43.39
N PRO A 240 -29.11 25.60 -44.66
CA PRO A 240 -29.73 26.32 -45.76
C PRO A 240 -31.25 26.14 -45.61
N TYR A 241 -31.98 27.24 -45.52
CA TYR A 241 -33.43 27.24 -45.61
C TYR A 241 -33.82 27.31 -47.09
N LYS A 242 -34.91 26.64 -47.47
CA LYS A 242 -35.55 26.79 -48.77
C LYS A 242 -36.90 27.45 -48.55
N ARG A 243 -37.29 28.37 -49.44
CA ARG A 243 -38.63 28.94 -49.42
C ARG A 243 -39.59 28.00 -50.15
N VAL A 244 -40.72 27.73 -49.53
CA VAL A 244 -41.77 26.89 -50.09
C VAL A 244 -43.06 27.69 -50.13
N ALA A 245 -43.69 27.73 -51.29
CA ALA A 245 -45.02 28.28 -51.50
C ALA A 245 -46.05 27.15 -51.50
N MET A 246 -46.99 27.23 -50.57
CA MET A 246 -48.15 26.37 -50.45
C MET A 246 -49.35 27.13 -51.01
N ILE A 247 -49.98 26.59 -52.05
CA ILE A 247 -51.00 27.26 -52.84
C ILE A 247 -52.32 26.51 -52.68
N PHE A 248 -53.35 27.22 -52.26
CA PHE A 248 -54.72 26.72 -52.20
C PHE A 248 -55.64 27.55 -53.11
N ILE A 249 -56.36 26.87 -54.00
CA ILE A 249 -57.34 27.46 -54.91
C ILE A 249 -58.72 26.89 -54.54
N PRO A 250 -59.53 27.62 -53.76
CA PRO A 250 -60.81 27.11 -53.30
C PRO A 250 -61.79 26.95 -54.47
N SER A 251 -62.57 25.86 -54.48
CA SER A 251 -63.63 25.62 -55.45
C SER A 251 -64.81 26.59 -55.23
N GLU A 252 -65.08 26.90 -53.95
CA GLU A 252 -66.13 27.82 -53.52
C GLU A 252 -65.59 29.10 -52.86
N ARG A 253 -66.48 30.02 -52.47
CA ARG A 253 -66.06 31.24 -51.78
C ARG A 253 -65.76 30.93 -50.32
N LEU A 254 -64.59 31.35 -49.85
CA LEU A 254 -64.24 31.25 -48.43
C LEU A 254 -65.19 32.06 -47.55
N GLU A 255 -65.48 31.52 -46.38
CA GLU A 255 -66.24 32.19 -45.32
C GLU A 255 -65.35 33.12 -44.48
N ALA A 256 -65.95 34.17 -43.91
CA ALA A 256 -65.24 35.04 -42.98
C ALA A 256 -64.98 34.31 -41.66
N GLY A 257 -63.77 34.43 -41.11
CA GLY A 257 -63.41 33.71 -39.89
C GLY A 257 -61.91 33.48 -39.77
N ILE A 258 -61.52 32.62 -38.82
CA ILE A 258 -60.13 32.24 -38.57
C ILE A 258 -59.91 30.87 -39.18
N TYR A 259 -58.96 30.80 -40.11
CA TYR A 259 -58.50 29.56 -40.70
C TYR A 259 -57.19 29.17 -40.03
N GLN A 260 -57.04 27.89 -39.72
CA GLN A 260 -55.77 27.32 -39.26
C GLN A 260 -55.10 26.61 -40.42
N ILE A 261 -53.81 26.87 -40.63
CA ILE A 261 -53.01 26.23 -41.65
C ILE A 261 -51.87 25.50 -40.95
N ASP A 262 -51.94 24.18 -40.98
CA ASP A 262 -50.91 23.29 -40.44
C ASP A 262 -49.96 22.89 -41.56
N ILE A 263 -48.65 23.00 -41.29
CA ILE A 263 -47.56 22.65 -42.18
C ILE A 263 -46.98 21.32 -41.71
N LEU A 264 -46.95 20.34 -42.60
CA LEU A 264 -46.67 18.96 -42.28
C LEU A 264 -45.51 18.44 -43.17
N SER A 265 -44.61 17.66 -42.57
CA SER A 265 -43.67 16.77 -43.29
C SER A 265 -44.11 15.34 -42.99
N ASP A 266 -44.34 14.53 -44.02
CA ASP A 266 -44.75 13.13 -43.84
C ASP A 266 -45.99 12.96 -42.92
N THR A 267 -45.78 12.81 -41.61
CA THR A 267 -46.83 12.74 -40.58
C THR A 267 -46.62 13.71 -39.41
N GLU A 268 -45.53 14.47 -39.40
CA GLU A 268 -45.16 15.37 -38.31
C GLU A 268 -45.51 16.83 -38.63
N SER A 269 -46.08 17.52 -37.65
CA SER A 269 -46.34 18.96 -37.74
C SER A 269 -45.04 19.74 -37.52
N ILE A 270 -44.67 20.52 -38.53
CA ILE A 270 -43.49 21.39 -38.52
C ILE A 270 -43.87 22.82 -38.12
N GLY A 271 -45.16 23.16 -38.21
CA GLY A 271 -45.64 24.47 -37.80
C GLY A 271 -47.12 24.63 -38.06
N SER A 272 -47.72 25.60 -37.38
CA SER A 272 -49.11 25.97 -37.58
C SER A 272 -49.23 27.48 -37.56
N LEU A 273 -50.08 28.04 -38.40
CA LEU A 273 -50.38 29.46 -38.41
C LEU A 273 -51.88 29.70 -38.51
N GLN A 274 -52.35 30.85 -38.05
CA GLN A 274 -53.75 31.23 -38.13
C GLN A 274 -53.92 32.49 -38.98
N VAL A 275 -54.90 32.47 -39.87
CA VAL A 275 -55.22 33.58 -40.78
C VAL A 275 -56.66 34.01 -40.55
N LYS A 276 -56.85 35.29 -40.21
CA LYS A 276 -58.18 35.87 -40.05
C LYS A 276 -58.60 36.59 -41.33
N PHE A 277 -59.66 36.09 -41.96
CA PHE A 277 -60.30 36.77 -43.10
C PHE A 277 -61.52 37.58 -42.67
N ARG A 278 -61.78 38.67 -43.40
CA ARG A 278 -62.95 39.53 -43.23
C ARG A 278 -64.07 39.25 -44.24
#